data_AF-A0A954C5V3-F1
#
_entry.id   AF-A0A954C5V3-F1
#
_cell.length_a   1.000
_cell.length_b   1.000
_cell.length_c   1.000
_cell.angle_alpha   90.00
_cell.angle_beta   90.00
_cell.angle_gamma   90.00
#
_symmetry.space_group_name_H-M   'P 1'
#
loop_
_entity.id
_entity.type
_entity.pdbx_description
1 polymer ?
#
loop_
_entity_poly.entity_id
_entity_poly.type
_entity_poly.pdbx_seq_one_letter_code
_entity_poly.pdbx_strand_id
1 'polypeptide(L)'
;MSAIDPSFVKFLCESLLEHYTYRNACDLDGEGGMLDPFASEEVFEPVQDRSGLPPGVQEALDHYQGLIAARDLGGVSLYRLTLGSALWTYLLRVTTDGDDGWLEVFDSRGACLGAARTYLELACWGEPPAIRALAQDFGYPPELNDRRTRTLWARLRRR
;
A
#
# COMPACT_ATOMS: atom_id res chain seq x y z
N MET A 1 -16.31 15.02 2.25
CA MET A 1 -15.12 14.16 2.25
C MET A 1 -14.02 14.91 1.53
N SER A 2 -12.84 15.06 2.15
CA SER A 2 -11.68 15.60 1.43
C SER A 2 -11.11 14.46 0.60
N ALA A 3 -11.12 14.60 -0.72
CA ALA A 3 -10.45 13.63 -1.59
C ALA A 3 -8.93 13.71 -1.37
N ILE A 4 -8.25 12.58 -1.45
CA ILE A 4 -6.79 12.54 -1.51
C ILE A 4 -6.27 13.42 -2.65
N ASP A 5 -5.18 14.16 -2.39
CA ASP A 5 -4.55 15.00 -3.38
C ASP A 5 -4.03 14.15 -4.56
N PRO A 6 -4.36 14.48 -5.83
CA PRO A 6 -3.87 13.74 -6.99
C PRO A 6 -2.34 13.67 -7.10
N SER A 7 -1.63 14.72 -6.64
CA SER A 7 -0.17 14.72 -6.59
C SER A 7 0.35 13.70 -5.58
N PHE A 8 -0.37 13.50 -4.47
CA PHE A 8 -0.02 12.49 -3.47
C PHE A 8 -0.31 11.07 -3.98
N VAL A 9 -1.45 10.88 -4.66
CA VAL A 9 -1.75 9.63 -5.36
C VAL A 9 -0.65 9.27 -6.35
N LYS A 10 -0.20 10.26 -7.14
CA LYS A 10 0.88 10.09 -8.09
C LYS A 10 2.17 9.68 -7.38
N PHE A 11 2.56 10.39 -6.32
CA PHE A 11 3.74 10.07 -5.51
C PHE A 11 3.71 8.62 -5.00
N LEU A 12 2.60 8.18 -4.40
CA LEU A 12 2.47 6.80 -3.90
C LEU A 12 2.54 5.75 -5.02
N CYS A 13 1.96 6.04 -6.19
CA CYS A 13 2.08 5.16 -7.36
C CYS A 13 3.54 5.09 -7.86
N GLU A 14 4.27 6.20 -7.86
CA GLU A 14 5.68 6.26 -8.25
C GLU A 14 6.56 5.48 -7.25
N SER A 15 6.33 5.63 -5.94
CA SER A 15 7.05 4.84 -4.92
C SER A 15 6.81 3.33 -5.06
N LEU A 16 5.58 2.91 -5.36
CA LEU A 16 5.30 1.50 -5.67
C LEU A 16 6.04 1.04 -6.94
N LEU A 17 6.02 1.84 -8.00
CA LEU A 17 6.73 1.50 -9.23
C LEU A 17 8.23 1.37 -9.03
N GLU A 18 8.84 2.29 -8.30
CA GLU A 18 10.26 2.26 -7.97
C GLU A 18 10.61 1.00 -7.17
N HIS A 19 9.84 0.70 -6.12
CA HIS A 19 9.99 -0.52 -5.33
C HIS A 19 10.05 -1.78 -6.19
N TYR A 20 9.01 -1.96 -7.02
CA TYR A 20 8.84 -3.17 -7.80
C TYR A 20 9.82 -3.21 -8.97
N THR A 21 10.30 -2.06 -9.46
CA THR A 21 11.43 -2.00 -10.40
C THR A 21 12.70 -2.50 -9.74
N TYR A 22 13.00 -2.06 -8.51
CA TYR A 22 14.15 -2.52 -7.74
C TYR A 22 14.07 -4.03 -7.44
N ARG A 23 12.94 -4.52 -6.91
CA ARG A 23 12.73 -5.96 -6.67
C ARG A 23 12.90 -6.78 -7.95
N ASN A 24 12.33 -6.31 -9.06
CA ASN A 24 12.47 -6.99 -10.34
C ASN A 24 13.94 -7.05 -10.81
N ALA A 25 14.77 -6.04 -10.50
CA ALA A 25 16.20 -6.07 -10.79
C ALA A 25 16.93 -7.07 -9.88
N CYS A 26 16.68 -7.04 -8.57
CA CYS A 26 17.28 -7.96 -7.60
C CYS A 26 16.95 -9.44 -7.89
N ASP A 27 15.71 -9.73 -8.28
CA ASP A 27 15.29 -11.08 -8.68
C ASP A 27 16.06 -11.59 -9.90
N LEU A 28 16.41 -10.69 -10.85
CA LEU A 28 17.22 -11.05 -12.02
C LEU A 28 18.69 -11.31 -11.66
N ASP A 29 19.20 -10.64 -10.64
CA ASP A 29 20.58 -10.75 -10.19
C ASP A 29 20.80 -11.87 -9.14
N GLY A 30 19.71 -12.49 -8.65
CA GLY A 30 19.76 -13.57 -7.66
C GLY A 30 20.00 -13.11 -6.21
N GLU A 31 20.06 -11.80 -5.97
CA GLU A 31 20.18 -11.20 -4.64
C GLU A 31 18.79 -10.91 -4.06
N GLY A 32 18.08 -11.98 -3.68
CA GLY A 32 16.68 -11.93 -3.21
C GLY A 32 16.48 -11.33 -1.82
N GLY A 33 16.94 -10.09 -1.59
CA GLY A 33 16.62 -9.31 -0.40
C GLY A 33 15.24 -8.64 -0.51
N MET A 34 14.31 -8.99 0.37
CA MET A 34 13.00 -8.33 0.44
C MET A 34 13.12 -7.02 1.24
N LEU A 35 13.49 -5.92 0.58
CA LEU A 35 13.44 -4.58 1.20
C LEU A 35 12.03 -4.01 1.09
N ASP A 36 11.47 -3.49 2.19
CA ASP A 36 10.23 -2.72 2.15
C ASP A 36 10.54 -1.33 1.57
N PRO A 37 9.87 -0.89 0.49
CA PRO A 37 10.23 0.37 -0.17
C PRO A 37 9.89 1.60 0.66
N PHE A 38 8.91 1.46 1.54
CA PHE A 38 8.53 2.51 2.45
C PHE A 38 9.43 2.54 3.69
N ALA A 39 10.35 1.58 3.83
CA ALA A 39 11.38 1.63 4.87
C ALA A 39 12.68 2.27 4.38
N SER A 40 12.92 2.36 3.06
CA SER A 40 14.14 2.95 2.48
C SER A 40 14.02 4.44 2.19
N GLU A 41 12.80 4.95 2.07
CA GLU A 41 12.54 6.34 1.74
C GLU A 41 12.53 7.22 3.01
N GLU A 42 13.34 8.29 3.01
CA GLU A 42 13.46 9.22 4.15
C GLU A 42 12.13 9.85 4.57
N VAL A 43 11.13 9.84 3.69
CA VAL A 43 9.82 10.47 3.91
C VAL A 43 8.81 9.57 4.61
N PHE A 44 9.09 8.28 4.78
CA PHE A 44 8.20 7.32 5.44
C PHE A 44 8.80 6.91 6.79
N GLU A 45 8.18 7.37 7.87
CA GLU A 45 8.60 7.04 9.23
C GLU A 45 7.75 5.88 9.76
N PRO A 46 8.31 4.69 10.02
CA PRO A 46 7.54 3.57 10.57
C PRO A 46 6.96 3.92 11.95
N VAL A 47 5.65 3.69 12.12
CA VAL A 47 4.95 3.91 13.39
C VAL A 47 5.01 2.64 14.23
N GLN A 48 5.98 2.60 15.15
CA GLN A 48 6.19 1.49 16.07
C GLN A 48 5.26 1.57 17.29
N ASP A 49 5.15 2.76 17.88
CA ASP A 49 4.20 3.02 18.97
C ASP A 49 2.83 3.31 18.39
N ARG A 50 1.90 2.40 18.65
CA ARG A 50 0.51 2.47 18.18
C ARG A 50 -0.43 3.03 19.26
N SER A 51 0.10 3.47 20.40
CA SER A 51 -0.71 4.14 21.41
C SER A 51 -1.15 5.53 20.91
N GLY A 52 -2.43 5.84 21.10
CA GLY A 52 -2.98 7.14 20.70
C GLY A 52 -3.16 7.35 19.19
N LEU A 53 -3.21 6.27 18.39
CA LEU A 53 -3.60 6.39 16.99
C LEU A 53 -5.01 7.00 16.87
N PRO A 54 -5.25 7.88 15.88
CA PRO A 54 -6.59 8.37 15.62
C PRO A 54 -7.57 7.22 15.31
N PRO A 55 -8.86 7.34 15.69
CA PRO A 55 -9.81 6.23 15.58
C PRO A 55 -9.91 5.60 14.20
N GLY A 56 -9.92 6.40 13.12
CA GLY A 56 -10.02 5.86 11.76
C GLY A 56 -8.78 5.07 11.31
N VAL A 57 -7.60 5.44 11.81
CA VAL A 57 -6.35 4.69 11.56
C VAL A 57 -6.37 3.38 12.35
N GLN A 58 -6.76 3.44 13.61
CA GLN A 58 -6.87 2.25 14.47
C GLN A 58 -7.90 1.26 13.90
N GLU A 59 -9.06 1.73 13.45
CA GLU A 59 -10.10 0.89 12.84
C GLU A 59 -9.58 0.15 11.59
N ALA A 60 -8.87 0.85 10.71
CA ALA A 60 -8.26 0.25 9.53
C ALA A 60 -7.20 -0.78 9.90
N LEU A 61 -6.38 -0.46 10.90
CA LEU A 61 -5.35 -1.35 11.41
C LEU A 61 -5.96 -2.64 11.97
N ASP A 62 -6.94 -2.53 12.86
CA ASP A 62 -7.64 -3.66 13.46
C ASP A 62 -8.30 -4.54 12.38
N HIS A 63 -8.89 -3.91 11.36
CA HIS A 63 -9.49 -4.60 10.22
C HIS A 63 -8.48 -5.50 9.49
N TYR A 64 -7.35 -4.95 9.04
CA TYR A 64 -6.38 -5.75 8.27
C TYR A 64 -5.56 -6.68 9.16
N GLN A 65 -5.27 -6.32 10.41
CA GLN A 65 -4.60 -7.22 11.33
C GLN A 65 -5.43 -8.49 11.61
N GLY A 66 -6.74 -8.34 11.79
CA GLY A 66 -7.64 -9.48 12.00
C GLY A 66 -7.82 -10.36 10.75
N LEU A 67 -7.69 -9.80 9.55
CA LEU A 67 -7.88 -10.53 8.29
C LEU A 67 -6.60 -11.13 7.73
N ILE A 68 -5.49 -10.39 7.74
CA ILE A 68 -4.25 -10.74 7.04
C ILE A 68 -3.22 -11.30 8.02
N ALA A 69 -2.81 -10.49 9.02
CA ALA A 69 -1.75 -10.87 9.93
C ALA A 69 -2.13 -12.05 10.84
N ALA A 70 -3.36 -12.06 11.36
CA ALA A 70 -3.86 -13.14 12.22
C ALA A 70 -3.98 -14.49 11.49
N ARG A 71 -3.95 -14.49 10.15
CA ARG A 71 -4.05 -15.68 9.31
C ARG A 71 -2.73 -16.07 8.65
N ASP A 72 -1.64 -15.36 8.96
CA ASP A 72 -0.33 -15.57 8.34
C ASP A 72 -0.40 -15.47 6.80
N LEU A 73 -1.14 -14.46 6.29
CA LEU A 73 -1.32 -14.21 4.86
C LEU A 73 -0.47 -13.03 4.36
N GLY A 74 0.34 -12.45 5.24
CA GLY A 74 1.23 -11.32 4.96
C GLY A 74 1.37 -10.34 6.12
N GLY A 75 1.68 -9.09 5.79
CA GLY A 75 2.08 -8.05 6.73
C GLY A 75 1.18 -6.81 6.72
N VAL A 76 1.10 -6.13 7.87
CA VAL A 76 0.43 -4.83 8.02
C VAL A 76 1.40 -3.84 8.66
N SER A 77 1.80 -2.84 7.88
CA SER A 77 2.73 -1.79 8.27
C SER A 77 2.02 -0.44 8.31
N LEU A 78 2.41 0.41 9.25
CA LEU A 78 1.89 1.77 9.39
C LEU A 78 3.05 2.75 9.33
N TYR A 79 2.90 3.78 8.51
CA TYR A 79 3.89 4.83 8.33
C TYR A 79 3.27 6.19 8.61
N ARG A 80 4.10 7.10 9.10
CA ARG A 80 3.83 8.53 9.13
C ARG A 80 4.62 9.18 8.01
N LEU A 81 3.95 9.99 7.20
CA LEU A 81 4.58 10.71 6.10
C LEU A 81 4.40 12.21 6.30
N THR A 82 5.45 12.97 6.05
CA THR A 82 5.39 14.43 6.01
C THR A 82 5.68 14.90 4.60
N LEU A 83 4.65 15.37 3.88
CA LEU A 83 4.82 15.96 2.56
C LEU A 83 4.74 17.49 2.66
N GLY A 84 5.84 18.17 2.39
CA GLY A 84 5.91 19.63 2.47
C GLY A 84 5.86 20.16 3.91
N SER A 85 5.17 21.29 4.12
CA SER A 85 5.50 22.21 5.23
C SER A 85 4.61 22.18 6.48
N ALA A 86 3.60 21.30 6.65
CA ALA A 86 2.88 21.30 7.94
C ALA A 86 2.04 20.07 8.32
N LEU A 87 1.49 19.32 7.38
CA LEU A 87 0.52 18.27 7.71
C LEU A 87 1.09 16.91 7.37
N TRP A 88 1.30 16.12 8.41
CA TRP A 88 1.68 14.74 8.30
C TRP A 88 0.43 13.87 8.09
N THR A 89 0.59 12.77 7.38
CA THR A 89 -0.45 11.79 7.05
C THR A 89 -0.04 10.42 7.56
N TYR A 90 -1.02 9.55 7.80
CA TYR A 90 -0.76 8.14 8.01
C TYR A 90 -0.95 7.38 6.69
N LEU A 91 -0.02 6.48 6.39
CA LEU A 91 -0.18 5.47 5.36
C LEU A 91 -0.20 4.09 6.03
N LEU A 92 -1.33 3.42 5.94
CA LEU A 92 -1.42 2.00 6.24
C LEU A 92 -1.12 1.23 4.96
N ARG A 93 -0.15 0.33 5.03
CA ARG A 93 0.19 -0.60 3.96
C ARG A 93 -0.05 -2.03 4.40
N VAL A 94 -0.70 -2.77 3.53
CA VAL A 94 -0.89 -4.21 3.67
C VAL A 94 -0.20 -4.89 2.51
N THR A 95 0.58 -5.92 2.80
CA THR A 95 1.17 -6.81 1.79
C THR A 95 0.72 -8.22 2.06
N THR A 96 0.49 -8.98 1.00
CA THR A 96 0.29 -10.43 1.06
C THR A 96 1.53 -11.14 0.53
N ASP A 97 1.60 -12.45 0.77
CA ASP A 97 2.66 -13.30 0.20
C ASP A 97 2.58 -13.39 -1.35
N GLY A 98 1.45 -12.98 -1.95
CA GLY A 98 1.16 -13.04 -3.39
C GLY A 98 1.54 -11.79 -4.20
N ASP A 99 2.34 -10.88 -3.63
CA ASP A 99 2.72 -9.59 -4.20
C ASP A 99 1.56 -8.59 -4.42
N ASP A 100 0.40 -8.85 -3.81
CA ASP A 100 -0.74 -7.94 -3.77
C ASP A 100 -0.97 -7.37 -2.37
N GLY A 101 -1.77 -6.31 -2.28
CA GLY A 101 -1.95 -5.63 -1.01
C GLY A 101 -3.02 -4.54 -1.01
N TRP A 102 -2.95 -3.70 0.00
CA TRP A 102 -3.83 -2.56 0.19
C TRP A 102 -3.03 -1.36 0.68
N LEU A 103 -3.49 -0.17 0.31
CA LEU A 103 -3.04 1.10 0.87
C LEU A 103 -4.25 1.85 1.41
N GLU A 104 -4.13 2.45 2.59
CA GLU A 104 -5.08 3.43 3.09
C GLU A 104 -4.34 4.65 3.62
N VAL A 105 -4.84 5.83 3.24
CA VAL A 105 -4.23 7.11 3.55
C VAL A 105 -5.16 7.87 4.47
N PHE A 106 -4.62 8.45 5.55
CA PHE A 106 -5.38 9.23 6.51
C PHE A 106 -4.71 10.56 6.78
N ASP A 107 -5.50 11.58 7.09
CA ASP A 107 -4.98 12.81 7.67
C ASP A 107 -4.51 12.57 9.13
N SER A 108 -3.90 13.59 9.73
CA SER A 108 -3.42 13.55 11.12
C SER A 108 -4.53 13.40 12.16
N ARG A 109 -5.80 13.54 11.78
CA ARG A 109 -6.98 13.35 12.64
C ARG A 109 -7.64 11.99 12.43
N GLY A 110 -7.10 11.16 11.54
CA GLY A 110 -7.62 9.84 11.21
C GLY A 110 -8.78 9.82 10.22
N ALA A 111 -9.06 10.93 9.52
CA ALA A 111 -10.01 10.90 8.42
C ALA A 111 -9.36 10.22 7.22
N CYS A 112 -10.00 9.18 6.68
CA CYS A 112 -9.50 8.50 5.49
C CYS A 112 -9.62 9.42 4.27
N LEU A 113 -8.50 9.66 3.60
CA LEU A 113 -8.38 10.48 2.39
C LEU A 113 -8.55 9.62 1.13
N GLY A 114 -8.19 8.35 1.19
CA GLY A 114 -8.32 7.41 0.08
C GLY A 114 -7.80 6.02 0.42
N ALA A 115 -8.26 5.03 -0.34
CA ALA A 115 -7.83 3.65 -0.23
C ALA A 115 -7.53 3.07 -1.62
N ALA A 116 -6.63 2.10 -1.70
CA ALA A 116 -6.32 1.40 -2.93
C ALA A 116 -6.12 -0.10 -2.72
N ARG A 117 -6.54 -0.88 -3.72
CA ARG A 117 -6.10 -2.27 -3.91
C ARG A 117 -4.82 -2.23 -4.74
N THR A 118 -3.79 -2.97 -4.33
CA THR A 118 -2.52 -3.05 -5.05
C THR A 118 -2.23 -4.44 -5.60
N TYR A 119 -1.51 -4.49 -6.72
CA TYR A 119 -0.95 -5.70 -7.31
C TYR A 119 0.38 -5.34 -7.96
N LEU A 120 1.50 -5.77 -7.37
CA LEU A 120 2.83 -5.32 -7.75
C LEU A 120 2.89 -3.76 -7.79
N GLU A 121 3.41 -3.17 -8.86
CA GLU A 121 3.50 -1.72 -9.06
C GLU A 121 2.16 -1.02 -9.34
N LEU A 122 1.06 -1.77 -9.43
CA LEU A 122 -0.24 -1.22 -9.78
C LEU A 122 -1.04 -0.90 -8.52
N ALA A 123 -1.69 0.27 -8.53
CA ALA A 123 -2.69 0.66 -7.54
C ALA A 123 -4.00 1.02 -8.24
N CYS A 124 -5.11 0.57 -7.68
CA CYS A 124 -6.47 0.97 -8.06
C CYS A 124 -7.14 1.63 -6.87
N TRP A 125 -7.28 2.96 -6.94
CA TRP A 125 -7.86 3.77 -5.88
C TRP A 125 -9.39 3.72 -5.92
N GLY A 126 -10.02 3.79 -4.75
CA GLY A 126 -11.48 3.77 -4.63
C GLY A 126 -11.96 4.18 -3.25
N GLU A 127 -13.27 4.04 -3.05
CA GLU A 127 -13.91 4.32 -1.76
C GLU A 127 -13.42 3.33 -0.69
N PRO A 128 -13.02 3.79 0.51
CA PRO A 128 -12.44 2.93 1.54
C PRO A 128 -13.29 1.71 1.91
N PRO A 129 -14.62 1.82 2.10
CA PRO A 129 -15.45 0.64 2.38
C PRO A 129 -15.44 -0.39 1.23
N ALA A 130 -15.42 0.08 -0.02
CA ALA A 130 -15.37 -0.80 -1.19
C ALA A 130 -14.00 -1.50 -1.31
N ILE A 131 -12.92 -0.78 -1.04
CA ILE A 131 -11.56 -1.34 -1.06
C ILE A 131 -11.35 -2.35 0.07
N ARG A 132 -11.82 -2.05 1.29
CA ARG A 132 -11.77 -2.99 2.43
C ARG A 132 -12.57 -4.26 2.18
N ALA A 133 -13.72 -4.17 1.52
CA ALA A 133 -14.52 -5.35 1.18
C ALA A 133 -13.74 -6.38 0.34
N LEU A 134 -12.84 -5.92 -0.54
CA LEU A 134 -11.99 -6.79 -1.36
C LEU A 134 -10.96 -7.59 -0.53
N ALA A 135 -10.70 -7.20 0.72
CA ALA A 135 -9.82 -7.97 1.61
C ALA A 135 -10.47 -9.25 2.15
N GLN A 136 -11.81 -9.37 2.05
CA GLN A 136 -12.52 -10.56 2.52
C GLN A 136 -12.39 -11.74 1.54
N ASP A 137 -12.39 -11.45 0.25
CA ASP A 137 -12.35 -12.45 -0.83
C ASP A 137 -11.07 -12.40 -1.68
N PHE A 138 -10.15 -11.49 -1.34
CA PHE A 138 -8.92 -11.21 -2.09
C PHE A 138 -9.19 -10.77 -3.53
N GLY A 139 -10.37 -10.22 -3.80
CA GLY A 139 -10.79 -9.75 -5.11
C GLY A 139 -9.92 -8.61 -5.65
N TYR A 140 -10.04 -8.40 -6.96
CA TYR A 140 -9.48 -7.24 -7.64
C TYR A 140 -10.59 -6.45 -8.33
N PRO A 141 -10.55 -5.11 -8.29
CA PRO A 141 -11.46 -4.31 -9.10
C PRO A 141 -11.18 -4.56 -10.59
N PRO A 142 -12.20 -4.40 -11.47
CA PRO A 142 -12.05 -4.66 -12.91
C PRO A 142 -10.86 -3.92 -13.55
N GLU A 143 -10.68 -2.64 -13.19
CA GLU A 143 -9.57 -1.82 -13.68
C GLU A 143 -8.20 -2.45 -13.39
N LEU A 144 -8.03 -3.02 -12.19
CA LEU A 144 -6.78 -3.65 -11.80
C LEU A 144 -6.59 -4.97 -12.56
N ASN A 145 -7.64 -5.79 -12.67
CA ASN A 145 -7.61 -7.06 -13.41
C ASN A 145 -7.13 -6.88 -14.87
N ASP A 146 -7.64 -5.87 -15.57
CA ASP A 146 -7.26 -5.58 -16.97
C ASP A 146 -5.78 -5.18 -17.09
N ARG A 147 -5.23 -4.56 -16.05
CA ARG A 147 -3.86 -4.06 -16.01
C ARG A 147 -2.83 -5.10 -15.54
N ARG A 148 -3.24 -6.20 -14.88
CA ARG A 148 -2.32 -7.25 -14.38
C ARG A 148 -1.42 -7.85 -15.46
N THR A 149 -1.89 -7.90 -16.70
CA THR A 149 -1.10 -8.40 -17.84
C THR A 149 -0.01 -7.43 -18.32
N ARG A 150 0.03 -6.22 -17.77
CA ARG A 150 0.94 -5.13 -18.17
C ARG A 150 2.04 -4.89 -17.14
N THR A 151 2.11 -5.70 -16.08
CA THR A 151 3.08 -5.54 -15.01
C THR A 151 4.52 -5.78 -15.47
N LEU A 152 5.50 -5.31 -14.70
CA LEU A 152 6.92 -5.55 -14.96
C LEU A 152 7.22 -7.04 -15.14
N TRP A 153 6.71 -7.89 -14.25
CA TRP A 153 6.86 -9.36 -14.34
C TRP A 153 6.15 -9.98 -15.55
N ALA A 154 4.96 -9.49 -15.91
CA ALA A 154 4.24 -9.99 -17.08
C ALA A 154 4.96 -9.69 -18.39
N ARG A 155 5.74 -8.60 -18.45
CA ARG A 155 6.55 -8.23 -19.62
C ARG A 155 7.79 -9.09 -19.78
N LEU A 156 8.41 -9.52 -18.69
CA LEU A 156 9.61 -10.38 -18.74
C LEU A 156 9.30 -11.76 -19.31
N ARG A 157 8.16 -12.37 -18.95
CA ARG A 157 7.76 -13.71 -19.43
C ARG A 157 7.47 -13.81 -20.94
N ARG A 158 7.51 -12.69 -21.66
CA ARG A 158 7.28 -12.64 -23.12
C ARG A 158 8.57 -12.53 -23.93
N ARG A 159 9.73 -12.44 -23.28
CA ARG A 159 11.05 -12.46 -23.92
C ARG A 159 11.62 -13.87 -23.87
#